data_AF-U5NC34-F1
#
_entry.id   AF-U5NC34-F1
#
_cell.length_a   1.000
_cell.length_b   1.000
_cell.length_c   1.000
_cell.angle_alpha   90.00
_cell.angle_beta   90.00
_cell.angle_gamma   90.00
#
_symmetry.space_group_name_H-M   'P 1'
#
loop_
_entity.id
_entity.type
_entity.pdbx_description
1 polymer ?
#
loop_
_entity_poly.entity_id
_entity_poly.type
_entity_poly.pdbx_seq_one_letter_code
_entity_poly.pdbx_strand_id
1 'polypeptide(L)'
;MTKKLISSLFGVSGIFGTSLKLHAFGNKEEKQNKKISPKTSINFLSSQTAGKNELKSFNYKWENRSLDGSHFGAWKYQSEGATEDIYLIKKDNSVLKVSASNYGQKNRVLNDGIWIDRNNPWFGYRSISKQFKRGEEKIKNYSEAIKEYKQALQSFSKEELRQLGLWWADLREDQQCDIVDVFVDCSKLRWSLGGNKLTWITDGLKIRPEKLVDLGRDSSEGFPKLSKIIGSRGLIDLPKKAKDVGNLIGGAIDNWIDEFIKNNGSVSLEKDGINPIWLFNKLIFGNPTNFKECEKVGEGDKFFPECRKQLYSVIDRESFNDGEVNVLPKLKEVVKAGTIYNSSDIRVSVGSKENQKLDEDTKDWKHEEKEENREKKQKIITAWKDKGIHEGIIDVSCKKFEPTSSLWSFITLDWATIGKQKGCEFIWKLIFSGEVDDKRLCLFEIPAAKHYLREYQITFFSYSNWYKNNKFWARCSEYGL
;
A
#
# COMPACT_ATOMS: atom_id res chain seq x y z
N MET A 1 16.30 -6.06 12.80
CA MET A 1 15.24 -6.94 13.35
C MET A 1 13.87 -6.26 13.43
N THR A 2 13.74 -5.03 13.97
CA THR A 2 12.46 -4.27 14.05
C THR A 2 11.71 -4.11 12.72
N LYS A 3 12.45 -4.01 11.60
CA LYS A 3 11.90 -3.89 10.23
C LYS A 3 11.10 -5.12 9.78
N LYS A 4 11.58 -6.32 10.13
CA LYS A 4 10.93 -7.59 9.80
C LYS A 4 9.73 -7.84 10.73
N LEU A 5 9.87 -7.46 12.01
CA LEU A 5 8.80 -7.55 13.02
C LEU A 5 7.52 -6.83 12.60
N ILE A 6 7.61 -5.60 12.10
CA ILE A 6 6.40 -4.82 11.80
C ILE A 6 5.77 -5.23 10.47
N SER A 7 6.57 -5.56 9.45
CA SER A 7 6.07 -6.17 8.21
C SER A 7 5.34 -7.50 8.47
N SER A 8 5.84 -8.29 9.43
CA SER A 8 5.18 -9.53 9.87
C SER A 8 3.90 -9.29 10.67
N LEU A 9 3.86 -8.23 11.49
CA LEU A 9 2.67 -7.86 12.28
C LEU A 9 1.54 -7.27 11.41
N PHE A 10 1.88 -6.51 10.36
CA PHE A 10 0.89 -6.05 9.37
C PHE A 10 0.32 -7.21 8.55
N GLY A 11 1.14 -8.22 8.23
CA GLY A 11 0.68 -9.49 7.66
C GLY A 11 -0.35 -10.21 8.54
N VAL A 12 -0.06 -10.35 9.84
CA VAL A 12 -0.98 -10.96 10.82
C VAL A 12 -2.27 -10.14 11.00
N SER A 13 -2.20 -8.81 10.93
CA SER A 13 -3.41 -7.97 10.92
C SER A 13 -4.27 -8.17 9.67
N GLY A 14 -3.65 -8.56 8.56
CA GLY A 14 -4.31 -8.92 7.30
C GLY A 14 -5.17 -10.18 7.42
N ILE A 15 -4.78 -11.17 8.25
CA ILE A 15 -5.55 -12.41 8.51
C ILE A 15 -6.99 -12.08 8.90
N PHE A 16 -7.14 -11.16 9.85
CA PHE A 16 -8.45 -10.76 10.35
C PHE A 16 -9.05 -9.61 9.55
N GLY A 17 -8.23 -8.67 9.05
CA GLY A 17 -8.70 -7.51 8.28
C GLY A 17 -9.42 -7.87 6.98
N THR A 18 -8.97 -8.91 6.28
CA THR A 18 -9.58 -9.33 5.00
C THR A 18 -10.93 -10.02 5.23
N SER A 19 -11.01 -10.87 6.25
CA SER A 19 -12.27 -11.51 6.70
C SER A 19 -13.27 -10.48 7.24
N LEU A 20 -12.79 -9.51 8.05
CA LEU A 20 -13.58 -8.40 8.57
C LEU A 20 -14.10 -7.50 7.45
N LYS A 21 -13.30 -7.21 6.41
CA LYS A 21 -13.74 -6.40 5.26
C LYS A 21 -14.87 -7.10 4.49
N LEU A 22 -14.72 -8.41 4.24
CA LEU A 22 -15.74 -9.21 3.56
C LEU A 22 -17.04 -9.30 4.38
N HIS A 23 -16.95 -9.51 5.70
CA HIS A 23 -18.14 -9.59 6.56
C HIS A 23 -18.81 -8.25 6.86
N ALA A 24 -18.05 -7.16 7.05
CA ALA A 24 -18.60 -5.85 7.42
C ALA A 24 -19.13 -5.05 6.23
N PHE A 25 -18.53 -5.22 5.05
CA PHE A 25 -18.84 -4.43 3.86
C PHE A 25 -19.43 -5.25 2.71
N GLY A 26 -19.40 -6.59 2.78
CA GLY A 26 -19.95 -7.47 1.73
C GLY A 26 -21.48 -7.56 1.70
N ASN A 27 -22.19 -7.12 2.75
CA ASN A 27 -23.64 -7.35 2.91
C ASN A 27 -24.51 -6.08 2.93
N LYS A 28 -23.98 -4.90 2.58
CA LYS A 28 -24.77 -3.65 2.62
C LYS A 28 -25.53 -3.30 1.33
N GLU A 29 -25.41 -4.07 0.25
CA GLU A 29 -26.09 -3.76 -1.03
C GLU A 29 -27.35 -4.58 -1.37
N GLU A 30 -27.88 -5.41 -0.46
CA GLU A 30 -29.23 -6.00 -0.63
C GLU A 30 -30.17 -5.59 0.51
N LYS A 31 -30.54 -4.31 0.55
CA LYS A 31 -31.83 -3.89 1.10
C LYS A 31 -32.63 -3.16 0.04
N GLN A 32 -33.07 -3.91 -0.98
CA GLN A 32 -34.27 -3.56 -1.73
C GLN A 32 -35.38 -4.56 -1.39
N ASN A 33 -36.30 -4.09 -0.55
CA ASN A 33 -37.71 -4.44 -0.49
C ASN A 33 -38.14 -5.76 -1.12
N LYS A 34 -38.09 -6.85 -0.34
CA LYS A 34 -39.15 -7.87 -0.39
C LYS A 34 -39.53 -8.27 1.04
N LYS A 35 -40.76 -7.90 1.42
CA LYS A 35 -41.47 -8.58 2.51
C LYS A 35 -41.63 -10.04 2.10
N ILE A 36 -40.88 -10.93 2.71
CA ILE A 36 -41.17 -12.36 2.71
C ILE A 36 -41.31 -12.76 4.19
N SER A 37 -42.45 -13.36 4.50
CA SER A 37 -42.82 -13.79 5.83
C SER A 37 -41.88 -14.88 6.36
N PRO A 38 -41.75 -15.04 7.69
CA PRO A 38 -40.90 -16.06 8.26
C PRO A 38 -41.70 -17.35 8.37
N LYS A 39 -41.22 -18.42 7.72
CA LYS A 39 -41.38 -19.84 8.10
C LYS A 39 -40.92 -20.72 6.94
N THR A 40 -39.68 -21.19 6.99
CA THR A 40 -39.37 -22.60 6.70
C THR A 40 -37.96 -22.95 7.16
N SER A 41 -37.91 -24.04 7.90
CA SER A 41 -36.75 -24.73 8.44
C SER A 41 -35.71 -25.10 7.38
N ILE A 42 -34.45 -24.94 7.77
CA ILE A 42 -33.25 -25.40 7.09
C ILE A 42 -33.30 -26.92 6.98
N ASN A 43 -33.29 -27.45 5.76
CA ASN A 43 -32.87 -28.80 5.41
C ASN A 43 -32.18 -28.73 4.04
N PHE A 44 -30.91 -28.34 4.04
CA PHE A 44 -30.08 -28.28 2.83
C PHE A 44 -29.03 -29.38 2.91
N LEU A 45 -29.47 -30.63 2.75
CA LEU A 45 -28.63 -31.80 2.41
C LEU A 45 -29.57 -32.92 1.93
N SER A 46 -30.04 -32.81 0.69
CA SER A 46 -30.42 -33.99 -0.08
C SER A 46 -29.96 -33.78 -1.51
N SER A 47 -29.01 -34.64 -1.92
CA SER A 47 -28.47 -34.71 -3.26
C SER A 47 -29.57 -35.17 -4.22
N GLN A 48 -30.17 -34.25 -4.97
CA GLN A 48 -30.81 -34.62 -6.21
C GLN A 48 -29.74 -34.71 -7.29
N THR A 49 -29.51 -35.93 -7.73
CA THR A 49 -28.78 -36.32 -8.93
C THR A 49 -29.37 -35.59 -10.15
N ALA A 50 -28.84 -34.40 -10.43
CA ALA A 50 -29.05 -33.74 -11.71
C ALA A 50 -28.40 -34.60 -12.81
N GLY A 51 -29.21 -34.98 -13.80
CA GLY A 51 -28.80 -35.84 -14.91
C GLY A 51 -27.54 -35.35 -15.59
N LYS A 52 -26.67 -36.31 -15.94
CA LYS A 52 -25.51 -36.13 -16.82
C LYS A 52 -25.98 -35.65 -18.19
N ASN A 53 -26.26 -34.35 -18.32
CA ASN A 53 -26.07 -33.70 -19.60
C ASN A 53 -24.56 -33.55 -19.77
N GLU A 54 -24.02 -34.26 -20.76
CA GLU A 54 -22.64 -34.10 -21.20
C GLU A 54 -22.36 -32.61 -21.43
N LEU A 55 -21.73 -31.97 -20.46
CA LEU A 55 -21.06 -30.69 -20.63
C LEU A 55 -20.02 -30.95 -21.71
N LYS A 56 -20.35 -30.56 -22.95
CA LYS A 56 -19.36 -30.44 -24.03
C LYS A 56 -18.20 -29.65 -23.45
N SER A 57 -17.10 -30.33 -23.17
CA SER A 57 -15.87 -29.68 -22.74
C SER A 57 -15.40 -28.84 -23.92
N PHE A 58 -15.73 -27.55 -23.88
CA PHE A 58 -15.08 -26.59 -24.76
C PHE A 58 -13.59 -26.67 -24.41
N ASN A 59 -12.78 -27.19 -25.34
CA ASN A 59 -11.34 -27.07 -25.28
C ASN A 59 -11.01 -25.58 -25.45
N TYR A 60 -11.08 -24.84 -24.35
CA TYR A 60 -10.58 -23.48 -24.29
C TYR A 60 -9.06 -23.58 -24.43
N LYS A 61 -8.55 -23.21 -25.61
CA LYS A 61 -7.16 -22.79 -25.74
C LYS A 61 -7.02 -21.61 -24.78
N TRP A 62 -6.32 -21.82 -23.66
CA TRP A 62 -5.89 -20.73 -22.80
C TRP A 62 -4.94 -19.88 -23.65
N GLU A 63 -5.46 -18.81 -24.23
CA GLU A 63 -4.61 -17.74 -24.75
C GLU A 63 -3.91 -17.17 -23.53
N ASN A 64 -2.57 -17.19 -23.55
CA ASN A 64 -1.82 -16.51 -22.51
C ASN A 64 -2.02 -15.01 -22.77
N ARG A 65 -2.73 -14.28 -21.93
CA ARG A 65 -2.87 -12.80 -22.03
C ARG A 65 -2.54 -12.16 -20.69
N SER A 66 -2.06 -10.93 -20.69
CA SER A 66 -1.72 -10.21 -19.45
C SER A 66 -2.94 -9.96 -18.57
N LEU A 67 -4.16 -10.03 -19.14
CA LEU A 67 -5.44 -9.96 -18.43
C LEU A 67 -6.01 -11.34 -18.08
N ASP A 68 -5.39 -12.48 -18.37
CA ASP A 68 -5.98 -13.79 -18.02
C ASP A 68 -5.63 -14.23 -16.58
N GLY A 69 -4.98 -13.35 -15.79
CA GLY A 69 -4.81 -13.48 -14.34
C GLY A 69 -6.12 -13.36 -13.56
N SER A 70 -6.18 -14.02 -12.39
CA SER A 70 -7.35 -14.35 -11.55
C SER A 70 -8.43 -13.28 -11.30
N HIS A 71 -8.23 -12.01 -11.65
CA HIS A 71 -9.22 -10.92 -11.49
C HIS A 71 -9.97 -10.55 -12.78
N PHE A 72 -9.36 -10.74 -13.95
CA PHE A 72 -9.96 -10.37 -15.24
C PHE A 72 -10.57 -11.54 -16.00
N GLY A 73 -10.22 -12.78 -15.62
CA GLY A 73 -10.94 -13.96 -16.12
C GLY A 73 -12.45 -13.75 -15.98
N ALA A 74 -12.92 -13.30 -14.80
CA ALA A 74 -14.33 -12.96 -14.59
C ALA A 74 -14.83 -11.79 -15.47
N TRP A 75 -14.01 -10.76 -15.71
CA TRP A 75 -14.37 -9.62 -16.57
C TRP A 75 -14.57 -10.02 -18.02
N LYS A 76 -13.70 -10.88 -18.56
CA LYS A 76 -13.81 -11.45 -19.91
C LYS A 76 -15.16 -12.15 -20.11
N TYR A 77 -15.73 -12.74 -19.06
CA TYR A 77 -17.02 -13.43 -19.10
C TYR A 77 -18.22 -12.51 -18.78
N GLN A 78 -17.98 -11.31 -18.24
CA GLN A 78 -19.02 -10.35 -17.83
C GLN A 78 -19.17 -9.14 -18.77
N SER A 79 -18.29 -8.98 -19.77
CA SER A 79 -18.28 -7.82 -20.68
C SER A 79 -18.71 -8.19 -22.10
N GLU A 80 -19.82 -7.63 -22.55
CA GLU A 80 -20.22 -7.64 -23.96
C GLU A 80 -19.92 -6.26 -24.56
N GLY A 81 -18.97 -6.20 -25.50
CA GLY A 81 -18.60 -4.97 -26.20
C GLY A 81 -17.79 -3.96 -25.36
N ALA A 82 -16.46 -4.13 -25.31
CA ALA A 82 -15.53 -3.10 -24.86
C ALA A 82 -15.22 -2.09 -25.98
N THR A 83 -15.15 -0.80 -25.64
CA THR A 83 -14.87 0.29 -26.60
C THR A 83 -13.63 1.12 -26.27
N GLU A 84 -13.10 1.00 -25.06
CA GLU A 84 -11.98 1.81 -24.57
C GLU A 84 -10.74 0.91 -24.44
N ASP A 85 -9.55 1.41 -24.74
CA ASP A 85 -8.33 0.64 -24.45
C ASP A 85 -8.03 0.71 -22.94
N ILE A 86 -7.49 -0.37 -22.38
CA ILE A 86 -7.09 -0.42 -20.97
C ILE A 86 -5.59 -0.14 -20.87
N TYR A 87 -5.21 0.77 -19.98
CA TYR A 87 -3.83 0.88 -19.54
C TYR A 87 -3.66 0.04 -18.27
N LEU A 88 -2.81 -0.99 -18.36
CA LEU A 88 -2.48 -1.92 -17.30
C LEU A 88 -1.08 -1.62 -16.79
N ILE A 89 -0.96 -1.34 -15.49
CA ILE A 89 0.31 -1.33 -14.78
C ILE A 89 0.48 -2.70 -14.13
N LYS A 90 1.45 -3.48 -14.60
CA LYS A 90 1.78 -4.79 -14.04
C LYS A 90 2.48 -4.65 -12.69
N LYS A 91 2.67 -5.79 -12.03
CA LYS A 91 3.36 -5.89 -10.72
C LYS A 91 4.82 -5.41 -10.74
N ASP A 92 5.47 -5.51 -11.89
CA ASP A 92 6.81 -4.97 -12.17
C ASP A 92 6.78 -3.48 -12.56
N ASN A 93 5.62 -2.84 -12.41
CA ASN A 93 5.32 -1.46 -12.77
C ASN A 93 5.46 -1.12 -14.25
N SER A 94 5.52 -2.11 -15.15
CA SER A 94 5.43 -1.88 -16.59
C SER A 94 4.04 -1.49 -17.04
N VAL A 95 3.96 -0.63 -18.05
CA VAL A 95 2.70 -0.12 -18.56
C VAL A 95 2.39 -0.74 -19.90
N LEU A 96 1.30 -1.49 -19.96
CA LEU A 96 0.76 -2.03 -21.20
C LEU A 96 -0.53 -1.33 -21.59
N LYS A 97 -0.67 -1.05 -22.86
CA LYS A 97 -1.94 -0.73 -23.49
C LYS A 97 -2.54 -2.02 -24.05
N VAL A 98 -3.68 -2.42 -23.51
CA VAL A 98 -4.46 -3.56 -23.97
C VAL A 98 -5.62 -3.06 -24.80
N SER A 99 -5.69 -3.46 -26.07
CA SER A 99 -6.78 -3.05 -26.95
C SER A 99 -8.14 -3.53 -26.43
N ALA A 100 -9.19 -2.72 -26.60
CA ALA A 100 -10.58 -3.10 -26.36
C ALA A 100 -10.97 -4.46 -26.98
N SER A 101 -10.41 -4.74 -28.17
CA SER A 101 -10.63 -5.99 -28.90
C SER A 101 -10.15 -7.24 -28.18
N ASN A 102 -9.19 -7.12 -27.26
CA ASN A 102 -8.57 -8.24 -26.56
C ASN A 102 -9.33 -8.69 -25.30
N TYR A 103 -10.23 -7.88 -24.77
CA TYR A 103 -10.93 -8.19 -23.51
C TYR A 103 -12.45 -7.98 -23.57
N GLY A 104 -12.97 -7.40 -24.66
CA GLY A 104 -14.41 -7.40 -24.94
C GLY A 104 -14.85 -8.67 -25.66
N GLN A 105 -16.00 -9.24 -25.27
CA GLN A 105 -16.60 -10.34 -26.05
C GLN A 105 -17.04 -9.87 -27.45
N LYS A 106 -16.93 -10.76 -28.44
CA LYS A 106 -17.65 -10.66 -29.72
C LYS A 106 -19.16 -10.82 -29.49
N ASN A 107 -19.96 -10.22 -30.36
CA ASN A 107 -21.42 -10.32 -30.40
C ASN A 107 -21.87 -11.77 -30.16
N ARG A 108 -22.85 -11.96 -29.26
CA ARG A 108 -23.43 -13.27 -28.98
C ARG A 108 -24.91 -13.28 -29.31
N VAL A 109 -25.37 -14.38 -29.88
CA VAL A 109 -26.79 -14.65 -30.08
C VAL A 109 -27.22 -15.53 -28.93
N LEU A 110 -28.17 -15.06 -28.13
CA LEU A 110 -28.79 -15.89 -27.10
C LEU A 110 -29.68 -16.97 -27.75
N ASN A 111 -29.99 -18.03 -27.00
CA ASN A 111 -30.83 -19.13 -27.49
C ASN A 111 -32.25 -18.70 -27.89
N ASP A 112 -32.71 -17.53 -27.46
CA ASP A 112 -33.98 -16.91 -27.82
C ASP A 112 -33.91 -16.01 -29.06
N GLY A 113 -32.76 -15.96 -29.75
CA GLY A 113 -32.54 -15.16 -30.95
C GLY A 113 -32.23 -13.69 -30.68
N ILE A 114 -32.14 -13.28 -29.40
CA ILE A 114 -31.74 -11.91 -29.06
C ILE A 114 -30.26 -11.73 -29.40
N TRP A 115 -30.01 -10.79 -30.30
CA TRP A 115 -28.66 -10.34 -30.62
C TRP A 115 -28.17 -9.41 -29.51
N ILE A 116 -27.10 -9.82 -28.84
CA ILE A 116 -26.39 -8.94 -27.92
C ILE A 116 -25.14 -8.42 -28.62
N ASP A 117 -25.23 -7.16 -28.99
CA ASP A 117 -24.17 -6.37 -29.61
C ASP A 117 -23.92 -5.08 -28.80
N ARG A 118 -23.06 -4.20 -29.33
CA ARG A 118 -22.73 -2.91 -28.71
C ARG A 118 -23.93 -1.95 -28.57
N ASN A 119 -25.06 -2.24 -29.22
CA ASN A 119 -26.25 -1.38 -29.30
C ASN A 119 -27.43 -1.93 -28.47
N ASN A 120 -27.31 -3.11 -27.85
CA ASN A 120 -28.39 -3.71 -27.09
C ASN A 120 -28.68 -2.92 -25.78
N PRO A 121 -29.93 -2.49 -25.51
CA PRO A 121 -30.25 -1.67 -24.34
C PRO A 121 -30.22 -2.43 -23.00
N TRP A 122 -30.35 -3.77 -23.01
CA TRP A 122 -30.35 -4.60 -21.78
C TRP A 122 -28.92 -4.96 -21.33
N PHE A 123 -27.99 -5.03 -22.27
CA PHE A 123 -26.59 -5.44 -22.06
C PHE A 123 -25.60 -4.42 -22.67
N GLY A 124 -25.98 -3.14 -22.67
CA GLY A 124 -25.32 -2.10 -23.46
C GLY A 124 -23.85 -1.84 -23.11
N TYR A 125 -23.22 -1.00 -23.95
CA TYR A 125 -21.82 -0.64 -23.88
C TYR A 125 -21.32 -0.40 -22.44
N ARG A 126 -20.37 -1.21 -21.99
CA ARG A 126 -19.66 -0.96 -20.73
C ARG A 126 -18.56 0.05 -21.01
N SER A 127 -18.84 1.32 -20.72
CA SER A 127 -17.78 2.31 -20.57
C SER A 127 -17.17 2.19 -19.18
N ILE A 128 -15.87 1.95 -19.12
CA ILE A 128 -15.09 1.89 -17.86
C ILE A 128 -15.37 3.17 -17.06
N SER A 129 -15.41 4.32 -17.75
CA SER A 129 -15.72 5.64 -17.17
C SER A 129 -17.03 5.70 -16.33
N LYS A 130 -18.04 4.88 -16.65
CA LYS A 130 -19.33 4.84 -15.94
C LYS A 130 -19.31 3.94 -14.70
N GLN A 131 -18.50 2.88 -14.68
CA GLN A 131 -18.43 1.98 -13.52
C GLN A 131 -17.80 2.64 -12.30
N PHE A 132 -16.88 3.58 -12.53
CA PHE A 132 -16.24 4.28 -11.42
C PHE A 132 -17.15 5.26 -10.65
N LYS A 133 -18.39 5.50 -11.09
CA LYS A 133 -19.35 6.31 -10.31
C LYS A 133 -19.81 5.59 -9.04
N ARG A 134 -19.72 4.26 -8.98
CA ARG A 134 -20.33 3.45 -7.91
C ARG A 134 -19.40 3.20 -6.71
N GLY A 135 -18.08 3.20 -6.90
CA GLY A 135 -17.10 2.88 -5.85
C GLY A 135 -16.38 4.08 -5.23
N GLU A 136 -16.59 5.28 -5.76
CA GLU A 136 -15.99 6.52 -5.27
C GLU A 136 -17.07 7.60 -5.07
N GLU A 137 -18.11 7.30 -4.29
CA GLU A 137 -18.61 8.39 -3.45
C GLU A 137 -17.43 8.82 -2.60
N LYS A 138 -16.77 9.89 -3.05
CA LYS A 138 -15.58 10.49 -2.44
C LYS A 138 -15.79 10.42 -0.94
N ILE A 139 -14.86 9.79 -0.21
CA ILE A 139 -14.68 10.10 1.21
C ILE A 139 -14.34 11.58 1.23
N LYS A 140 -15.37 12.43 1.31
CA LYS A 140 -15.21 13.89 1.32
C LYS A 140 -14.64 14.34 2.66
N ASN A 141 -14.77 13.50 3.68
CA ASN A 141 -14.36 13.75 5.03
C ASN A 141 -13.79 12.47 5.66
N TYR A 142 -12.48 12.43 5.93
CA TYR A 142 -11.86 11.28 6.60
C TYR A 142 -12.41 11.05 8.01
N SER A 143 -12.89 12.10 8.69
CA SER A 143 -13.53 11.97 10.00
C SER A 143 -14.85 11.19 9.91
N GLU A 144 -15.64 11.38 8.86
CA GLU A 144 -16.87 10.62 8.63
C GLU A 144 -16.57 9.15 8.34
N ALA A 145 -15.59 8.86 7.48
CA ALA A 145 -15.16 7.49 7.22
C ALA A 145 -14.65 6.79 8.50
N ILE A 146 -13.96 7.51 9.38
CA ILE A 146 -13.53 6.97 10.68
C ILE A 146 -14.72 6.71 11.59
N LYS A 147 -15.73 7.58 11.61
CA LYS A 147 -16.97 7.35 12.38
C LYS A 147 -17.70 6.12 11.88
N GLU A 148 -17.85 5.96 10.57
CA GLU A 148 -18.46 4.77 9.97
C GLU A 148 -17.66 3.50 10.30
N TYR A 149 -16.33 3.58 10.20
CA TYR A 149 -15.45 2.48 10.58
C TYR A 149 -15.61 2.11 12.06
N LYS A 150 -15.61 3.09 12.97
CA LYS A 150 -15.83 2.86 14.41
C LYS A 150 -17.21 2.24 14.68
N GLN A 151 -18.26 2.71 14.00
CA GLN A 151 -19.60 2.11 14.10
C GLN A 151 -19.63 0.66 13.62
N ALA A 152 -18.96 0.36 12.51
CA ALA A 152 -18.82 -1.03 12.03
C ALA A 152 -18.07 -1.90 13.05
N LEU A 153 -17.02 -1.38 13.70
CA LEU A 153 -16.33 -2.10 14.76
C LEU A 153 -17.23 -2.38 15.98
N GLN A 154 -18.18 -1.49 16.28
CA GLN A 154 -19.13 -1.68 17.39
C GLN A 154 -20.18 -2.76 17.11
N SER A 155 -20.46 -3.08 15.85
CA SER A 155 -21.47 -4.09 15.49
C SER A 155 -21.01 -5.53 15.68
N PHE A 156 -19.71 -5.75 15.94
CA PHE A 156 -19.20 -7.09 16.20
C PHE A 156 -19.52 -7.56 17.62
N SER A 157 -19.81 -8.85 17.76
CA SER A 157 -19.92 -9.48 19.08
C SER A 157 -18.56 -9.53 19.74
N LYS A 158 -18.41 -8.81 20.86
CA LYS A 158 -17.18 -8.84 21.67
C LYS A 158 -16.86 -10.26 22.14
N GLU A 159 -17.87 -11.06 22.43
CA GLU A 159 -17.69 -12.44 22.90
C GLU A 159 -17.22 -13.36 21.78
N GLU A 160 -17.78 -13.28 20.58
CA GLU A 160 -17.31 -14.08 19.43
C GLU A 160 -15.86 -13.76 19.08
N LEU A 161 -15.50 -12.48 19.09
CA LEU A 161 -14.13 -12.03 18.86
C LEU A 161 -13.17 -12.50 19.97
N ARG A 162 -13.65 -12.57 21.22
CA ARG A 162 -12.87 -13.13 22.33
C ARG A 162 -12.65 -14.63 22.14
N GLN A 163 -13.66 -15.37 21.71
CA GLN A 163 -13.54 -16.80 21.40
C GLN A 163 -12.54 -17.04 20.26
N LEU A 164 -12.48 -16.16 19.26
CA LEU A 164 -11.47 -16.22 18.20
C LEU A 164 -10.05 -16.01 18.73
N GLY A 165 -9.86 -15.10 19.69
CA GLY A 165 -8.59 -14.91 20.38
C GLY A 165 -8.19 -16.13 21.24
N LEU A 166 -9.16 -16.77 21.90
CA LEU A 166 -8.92 -18.02 22.63
C LEU A 166 -8.56 -19.18 21.71
N TRP A 167 -9.29 -19.34 20.60
CA TRP A 167 -8.98 -20.32 19.57
C TRP A 167 -7.53 -20.17 19.07
N TRP A 168 -7.11 -18.93 18.77
CA TRP A 168 -5.72 -18.65 18.40
C TRP A 168 -4.73 -19.10 19.48
N ALA A 169 -5.03 -18.82 20.75
CA ALA A 169 -4.16 -19.17 21.88
C ALA A 169 -4.09 -20.69 22.13
N ASP A 170 -5.13 -21.44 21.80
CA ASP A 170 -5.22 -22.90 21.94
C ASP A 170 -4.57 -23.66 20.77
N LEU A 171 -4.28 -23.00 19.65
CA LEU A 171 -3.53 -23.61 18.55
C LEU A 171 -2.14 -24.03 18.99
N ARG A 172 -1.69 -25.19 18.50
CA ARG A 172 -0.31 -25.62 18.68
C ARG A 172 0.64 -24.71 17.90
N GLU A 173 1.90 -24.65 18.32
CA GLU A 173 2.91 -23.79 17.70
C GLU A 173 3.08 -24.07 16.19
N ASP A 174 3.04 -25.34 15.77
CA ASP A 174 3.11 -25.72 14.36
C ASP A 174 1.95 -25.13 13.56
N GLN A 175 0.73 -25.19 14.11
CA GLN A 175 -0.46 -24.64 13.46
C GLN A 175 -0.44 -23.10 13.43
N GLN A 176 0.05 -22.46 14.48
CA GLN A 176 0.26 -21.01 14.49
C GLN A 176 1.33 -20.60 13.48
N CYS A 177 2.42 -21.37 13.37
CA CYS A 177 3.44 -21.17 12.35
C CYS A 177 2.86 -21.34 10.95
N ASP A 178 2.09 -22.39 10.67
CA ASP A 178 1.49 -22.62 9.35
C ASP A 178 0.62 -21.44 8.92
N ILE A 179 -0.20 -20.91 9.83
CA ILE A 179 -1.04 -19.73 9.57
C ILE A 179 -0.17 -18.49 9.34
N VAL A 180 0.88 -18.30 10.14
CA VAL A 180 1.80 -17.16 10.04
C VAL A 180 2.63 -17.23 8.76
N ASP A 181 3.10 -18.41 8.37
CA ASP A 181 3.96 -18.68 7.21
C ASP A 181 3.32 -18.30 5.89
N VAL A 182 1.98 -18.31 5.83
CA VAL A 182 1.23 -17.72 4.72
C VAL A 182 1.64 -16.26 4.50
N PHE A 183 1.88 -15.50 5.57
CA PHE A 183 2.14 -14.06 5.52
C PHE A 183 3.61 -13.70 5.66
N VAL A 184 4.29 -14.35 6.60
CA VAL A 184 5.71 -14.20 6.89
C VAL A 184 6.25 -15.52 7.41
N ASP A 185 7.44 -15.87 6.92
CA ASP A 185 8.34 -16.86 7.49
C ASP A 185 8.33 -16.89 9.03
N CYS A 186 7.78 -17.97 9.59
CA CYS A 186 7.56 -18.17 11.01
C CYS A 186 8.87 -18.09 11.79
N SER A 187 9.95 -18.65 11.24
CA SER A 187 11.27 -18.61 11.88
C SER A 187 11.75 -17.16 12.04
N LYS A 188 11.60 -16.33 11.00
CA LYS A 188 11.93 -14.90 11.07
C LYS A 188 11.03 -14.15 12.06
N LEU A 189 9.75 -14.48 12.15
CA LEU A 189 8.85 -13.91 13.15
C LEU A 189 9.31 -14.28 14.57
N ARG A 190 9.51 -15.57 14.85
CA ARG A 190 9.92 -16.10 16.18
C ARG A 190 11.22 -15.49 16.69
N TRP A 191 12.20 -15.33 15.80
CA TRP A 191 13.43 -14.59 16.10
C TRP A 191 13.15 -13.13 16.45
N SER A 192 12.28 -12.48 15.68
CA SER A 192 11.95 -11.08 15.89
C SER A 192 11.19 -10.85 17.20
N LEU A 193 10.30 -11.78 17.60
CA LEU A 193 9.55 -11.72 18.86
C LEU A 193 10.46 -11.79 20.08
N GLY A 194 11.52 -12.61 20.05
CA GLY A 194 12.48 -12.72 21.15
C GLY A 194 13.70 -11.80 21.06
N GLY A 195 13.85 -11.05 19.97
CA GLY A 195 15.04 -10.25 19.68
C GLY A 195 16.25 -11.14 19.36
N ASN A 196 16.91 -11.66 20.40
CA ASN A 196 18.14 -12.46 20.29
C ASN A 196 17.95 -13.92 20.71
N LYS A 197 16.73 -14.34 21.02
CA LYS A 197 16.39 -15.72 21.37
C LYS A 197 15.19 -16.17 20.55
N LEU A 198 15.22 -17.39 20.05
CA LEU A 198 14.04 -18.00 19.44
C LEU A 198 12.93 -18.06 20.49
N THR A 199 11.78 -17.47 20.19
CA THR A 199 10.63 -17.41 21.10
C THR A 199 9.45 -18.13 20.47
N TRP A 200 8.69 -18.87 21.28
CA TRP A 200 7.43 -19.46 20.86
C TRP A 200 6.42 -18.37 20.52
N ILE A 201 5.62 -18.55 19.48
CA ILE A 201 4.59 -17.59 19.05
C ILE A 201 3.63 -17.33 20.20
N THR A 202 3.13 -18.38 20.84
CA THR A 202 2.26 -18.33 22.03
C THR A 202 2.76 -17.38 23.13
N ASP A 203 4.07 -17.33 23.33
CA ASP A 203 4.72 -16.47 24.34
C ASP A 203 4.99 -15.04 23.85
N GLY A 204 5.20 -14.87 22.55
CA GLY A 204 5.68 -13.63 21.94
C GLY A 204 4.57 -12.77 21.31
N LEU A 205 3.48 -13.41 20.87
CA LEU A 205 2.38 -12.82 20.11
C LEU A 205 1.04 -13.32 20.64
N LYS A 206 0.26 -12.40 21.19
CA LYS A 206 -1.13 -12.64 21.60
C LYS A 206 -2.05 -11.83 20.71
N ILE A 207 -3.06 -12.48 20.14
CA ILE A 207 -4.08 -11.80 19.33
C ILE A 207 -5.34 -11.68 20.17
N ARG A 208 -5.85 -10.45 20.31
CA ARG A 208 -6.99 -10.09 21.14
C ARG A 208 -8.06 -9.39 20.30
N PRO A 209 -8.76 -10.10 19.40
CA PRO A 209 -9.71 -9.50 18.45
C PRO A 209 -10.81 -8.69 19.15
N GLU A 210 -11.18 -9.03 20.38
CA GLU A 210 -12.18 -8.32 21.17
C GLU A 210 -11.83 -6.85 21.43
N LYS A 211 -10.54 -6.49 21.31
CA LYS A 211 -10.07 -5.10 21.41
C LYS A 211 -10.59 -4.23 20.27
N LEU A 212 -10.96 -4.79 19.11
CA LEU A 212 -11.59 -4.02 18.03
C LEU A 212 -12.86 -3.31 18.48
N VAL A 213 -13.68 -4.00 19.29
CA VAL A 213 -14.93 -3.43 19.82
C VAL A 213 -14.62 -2.29 20.80
N ASP A 214 -13.58 -2.46 21.63
CA ASP A 214 -13.12 -1.41 22.55
C ASP A 214 -12.64 -0.18 21.77
N LEU A 215 -11.92 -0.37 20.66
CA LEU A 215 -11.47 0.73 19.78
C LEU A 215 -12.64 1.43 19.07
N GLY A 216 -13.69 0.69 18.69
CA GLY A 216 -14.91 1.26 18.13
C GLY A 216 -15.68 2.11 19.14
N ARG A 217 -15.66 1.74 20.43
CA ARG A 217 -16.34 2.45 21.53
C ARG A 217 -15.52 3.61 22.11
N ASP A 218 -14.27 3.76 21.71
CA ASP A 218 -13.41 4.86 22.13
C ASP A 218 -14.02 6.21 21.69
N SER A 219 -14.34 7.05 22.68
CA SER A 219 -15.01 8.35 22.51
C SER A 219 -14.16 9.41 21.82
N SER A 220 -12.87 9.13 21.57
CA SER A 220 -12.02 10.00 20.77
C SER A 220 -12.61 10.22 19.37
N GLU A 221 -12.53 11.45 18.85
CA GLU A 221 -12.97 11.74 17.47
C GLU A 221 -11.97 11.24 16.41
N GLY A 222 -10.73 10.98 16.82
CA GLY A 222 -9.63 10.56 15.95
C GLY A 222 -9.56 9.06 15.67
N PHE A 223 -8.65 8.68 14.78
CA PHE A 223 -8.31 7.29 14.53
C PHE A 223 -7.71 6.67 15.81
N PRO A 224 -8.02 5.39 16.11
CA PRO A 224 -7.46 4.75 17.29
C PRO A 224 -5.93 4.78 17.27
N LYS A 225 -5.33 5.23 18.37
CA LYS A 225 -3.87 5.23 18.54
C LYS A 225 -3.29 3.87 18.17
N LEU A 226 -2.28 3.85 17.32
CA LEU A 226 -1.61 2.64 16.85
C LEU A 226 -0.98 1.87 18.01
N SER A 227 -0.59 2.55 19.09
CA SER A 227 -0.18 1.94 20.37
C SER A 227 -1.28 1.11 21.06
N LYS A 228 -2.56 1.42 20.84
CA LYS A 228 -3.72 0.63 21.30
C LYS A 228 -4.05 -0.53 20.36
N ILE A 229 -3.64 -0.44 19.09
CA ILE A 229 -3.80 -1.51 18.10
C ILE A 229 -2.65 -2.52 18.24
N ILE A 230 -1.41 -2.06 18.24
CA ILE A 230 -0.18 -2.86 18.31
C ILE A 230 0.65 -2.38 19.52
N GLY A 231 0.71 -3.19 20.56
CA GLY A 231 1.35 -2.80 21.82
C GLY A 231 0.91 -3.66 23.00
N SER A 232 1.33 -3.31 24.21
CA SER A 232 0.93 -4.07 25.41
C SER A 232 -0.59 -4.05 25.54
N ARG A 233 -1.22 -5.23 25.57
CA ARG A 233 -2.68 -5.39 25.71
C ARG A 233 -3.51 -4.80 24.56
N GLY A 234 -2.90 -4.51 23.42
CA GLY A 234 -3.60 -4.10 22.20
C GLY A 234 -4.28 -5.27 21.49
N LEU A 235 -4.85 -5.00 20.30
CA LEU A 235 -5.34 -6.04 19.39
C LEU A 235 -4.26 -7.08 19.10
N ILE A 236 -3.07 -6.59 18.77
CA ILE A 236 -1.85 -7.36 18.59
C ILE A 236 -0.98 -7.05 19.81
N ASP A 237 -1.03 -7.97 20.77
CA ASP A 237 -0.31 -7.88 22.02
C ASP A 237 1.05 -8.57 21.91
N LEU A 238 2.10 -7.82 22.22
CA LEU A 238 3.49 -8.26 22.12
C LEU A 238 4.15 -8.19 23.50
N PRO A 239 3.88 -9.15 24.41
CA PRO A 239 4.21 -9.00 25.82
C PRO A 239 5.69 -8.71 26.07
N LYS A 240 6.58 -9.32 25.28
CA LYS A 240 8.04 -9.19 25.40
C LYS A 240 8.63 -8.00 24.64
N LYS A 241 7.86 -7.33 23.78
CA LYS A 241 8.30 -6.24 22.90
C LYS A 241 7.43 -4.99 22.96
N ALA A 242 6.41 -4.98 23.81
CA ALA A 242 5.42 -3.91 23.86
C ALA A 242 6.00 -2.53 24.17
N LYS A 243 7.03 -2.46 25.02
CA LYS A 243 7.72 -1.20 25.35
C LYS A 243 8.51 -0.67 24.15
N ASP A 244 9.14 -1.56 23.39
CA ASP A 244 9.88 -1.19 22.17
C ASP A 244 8.92 -0.78 21.06
N VAL A 245 7.90 -1.61 20.77
CA VAL A 245 6.97 -1.41 19.67
C VAL A 245 6.00 -0.25 19.94
N GLY A 246 5.44 -0.15 21.14
CA GLY A 246 4.55 0.95 21.51
C GLY A 246 5.23 2.32 21.49
N ASN A 247 6.50 2.40 21.92
CA ASN A 247 7.27 3.66 21.90
C ASN A 247 7.81 4.02 20.50
N LEU A 248 8.17 3.02 19.69
CA LEU A 248 8.64 3.22 18.31
C LEU A 248 7.51 3.64 17.36
N ILE A 249 6.30 3.13 17.58
CA ILE A 249 5.18 3.24 16.64
C ILE A 249 4.16 4.28 17.10
N GLY A 250 3.89 4.40 18.40
CA GLY A 250 2.74 5.19 18.87
C GLY A 250 2.89 6.70 18.68
N GLY A 251 3.94 7.31 19.23
CA GLY A 251 3.96 8.77 19.40
C GLY A 251 3.94 9.58 18.09
N ALA A 252 4.91 9.35 17.19
CA ALA A 252 5.02 10.13 15.96
C ALA A 252 3.93 9.78 14.94
N ILE A 253 3.60 8.50 14.81
CA ILE A 253 2.63 8.01 13.82
C ILE A 253 1.22 8.44 14.19
N ASP A 254 0.84 8.34 15.47
CA ASP A 254 -0.48 8.79 15.92
C ASP A 254 -0.66 10.29 15.63
N ASN A 255 0.38 11.10 15.89
CA ASN A 255 0.34 12.53 15.57
C ASN A 255 0.18 12.80 14.08
N TRP A 256 0.90 12.07 13.22
CA TRP A 256 0.78 12.23 11.76
C TRP A 256 -0.57 11.77 11.22
N ILE A 257 -1.14 10.71 11.78
CA ILE A 257 -2.48 10.25 11.43
C ILE A 257 -3.50 11.31 11.84
N ASP A 258 -3.42 11.82 13.08
CA ASP A 258 -4.33 12.85 13.58
C ASP A 258 -4.24 14.15 12.74
N GLU A 259 -3.03 14.59 12.41
CA GLU A 259 -2.79 15.74 11.53
C GLU A 259 -3.40 15.51 10.14
N PHE A 260 -3.14 14.34 9.53
CA PHE A 260 -3.69 13.98 8.23
C PHE A 260 -5.22 13.99 8.23
N ILE A 261 -5.86 13.47 9.28
CA ILE A 261 -7.32 13.43 9.40
C ILE A 261 -7.89 14.83 9.62
N LYS A 262 -7.31 15.62 10.55
CA LYS A 262 -7.76 16.99 10.85
C LYS A 262 -7.70 17.89 9.63
N ASN A 263 -6.67 17.74 8.81
CA ASN A 263 -6.51 18.51 7.59
C ASN A 263 -7.23 17.86 6.39
N ASN A 264 -8.09 16.87 6.62
CA ASN A 264 -8.87 16.16 5.61
C ASN A 264 -8.02 15.63 4.44
N GLY A 265 -6.84 15.10 4.76
CA GLY A 265 -5.87 14.56 3.81
C GLY A 265 -5.09 15.60 3.00
N SER A 266 -5.26 16.89 3.29
CA SER A 266 -4.42 17.96 2.75
C SER A 266 -3.26 18.26 3.71
N VAL A 267 -2.06 18.49 3.17
CA VAL A 267 -0.87 18.88 3.96
C VAL A 267 -0.14 19.93 3.16
N SER A 268 0.22 21.04 3.80
CA SER A 268 1.08 22.05 3.21
C SER A 268 2.53 21.75 3.59
N LEU A 269 3.35 21.32 2.62
CA LEU A 269 4.79 21.11 2.86
C LEU A 269 5.49 22.37 3.40
N GLU A 270 4.95 23.55 3.07
CA GLU A 270 5.50 24.83 3.53
C GLU A 270 5.18 25.16 4.99
N LYS A 271 4.00 24.75 5.49
CA LYS A 271 3.54 25.08 6.86
C LYS A 271 3.75 23.92 7.83
N ASP A 272 3.42 22.72 7.40
CA ASP A 272 3.29 21.53 8.25
C ASP A 272 4.55 20.65 8.15
N GLY A 273 5.30 20.78 7.04
CA GLY A 273 6.42 19.93 6.70
C GLY A 273 5.96 18.59 6.10
N ILE A 274 6.87 17.61 6.06
CA ILE A 274 6.56 16.31 5.48
C ILE A 274 5.80 15.43 6.48
N ASN A 275 4.61 14.97 6.06
CA ASN A 275 3.83 13.96 6.76
C ASN A 275 3.89 12.63 5.97
N PRO A 276 4.41 11.53 6.54
CA PRO A 276 4.55 10.26 5.82
C PRO A 276 3.22 9.61 5.42
N ILE A 277 2.15 9.80 6.21
CA ILE A 277 0.81 9.25 5.90
C ILE A 277 0.24 9.94 4.67
N TRP A 278 0.39 11.27 4.62
CA TRP A 278 0.05 12.04 3.44
C TRP A 278 0.84 11.59 2.20
N LEU A 279 2.16 11.41 2.33
CA LEU A 279 2.97 10.92 1.21
C LEU A 279 2.51 9.53 0.76
N PHE A 280 2.33 8.60 1.68
CA PHE A 280 1.88 7.24 1.35
C PHE A 280 0.55 7.24 0.60
N ASN A 281 -0.41 8.07 1.04
CA ASN A 281 -1.66 8.27 0.32
C ASN A 281 -1.43 8.80 -1.11
N LYS A 282 -0.54 9.78 -1.30
CA LYS A 282 -0.19 10.31 -2.63
C LYS A 282 0.47 9.26 -3.52
N LEU A 283 1.36 8.43 -2.96
CA LEU A 283 2.05 7.35 -3.65
C LEU A 283 1.06 6.29 -4.18
N ILE A 284 0.12 5.84 -3.34
CA ILE A 284 -0.89 4.84 -3.72
C ILE A 284 -1.80 5.37 -4.83
N PHE A 285 -2.31 6.59 -4.67
CA PHE A 285 -3.29 7.14 -5.61
C PHE A 285 -2.68 7.81 -6.83
N GLY A 286 -1.35 7.84 -6.97
CA GLY A 286 -0.70 8.46 -8.14
C GLY A 286 -0.89 9.97 -8.20
N ASN A 287 -1.18 10.61 -7.08
CA ASN A 287 -1.46 12.04 -7.05
C ASN A 287 -0.15 12.83 -7.01
N PRO A 288 -0.09 14.00 -7.69
CA PRO A 288 1.06 14.88 -7.60
C PRO A 288 1.23 15.39 -6.17
N THR A 289 2.50 15.59 -5.84
CA THR A 289 2.98 16.03 -4.53
C THR A 289 3.56 17.43 -4.58
N ASN A 290 3.87 17.93 -5.79
CA ASN A 290 4.59 19.17 -6.03
C ASN A 290 5.95 19.19 -5.30
N PHE A 291 6.66 18.06 -5.32
CA PHE A 291 8.05 18.00 -4.85
C PHE A 291 8.98 18.63 -5.90
N LYS A 292 9.96 17.88 -6.42
CA LYS A 292 10.76 18.36 -7.54
C LYS A 292 10.11 17.94 -8.85
N GLU A 293 9.47 18.90 -9.51
CA GLU A 293 8.98 18.73 -10.88
C GLU A 293 10.15 18.76 -11.85
N CYS A 294 10.25 17.75 -12.73
CA CYS A 294 11.37 17.65 -13.66
C CYS A 294 11.45 18.82 -14.65
N GLU A 295 10.32 19.47 -14.95
CA GLU A 295 10.26 20.67 -15.79
C GLU A 295 10.93 21.89 -15.14
N LYS A 296 11.11 21.88 -13.80
CA LYS A 296 11.72 22.96 -13.02
C LYS A 296 13.19 22.69 -12.66
N VAL A 297 13.75 21.55 -13.07
CA VAL A 297 15.14 21.17 -12.79
C VAL A 297 16.07 21.84 -13.81
N GLY A 298 16.85 22.83 -13.37
CA GLY A 298 17.85 23.49 -14.21
C GLY A 298 19.04 22.57 -14.55
N GLU A 299 19.78 22.88 -15.61
CA GLU A 299 20.89 22.06 -16.15
C GLU A 299 22.07 21.82 -15.19
N GLY A 300 22.21 22.61 -14.13
CA GLY A 300 23.26 22.46 -13.11
C GLY A 300 22.86 21.64 -11.86
N ASP A 301 21.61 21.16 -11.78
CA ASP A 301 21.16 20.37 -10.64
C ASP A 301 21.78 18.96 -10.66
N LYS A 302 22.60 18.66 -9.67
CA LYS A 302 23.27 17.36 -9.53
C LYS A 302 22.48 16.36 -8.71
N PHE A 303 21.51 16.83 -7.92
CA PHE A 303 20.72 15.94 -7.10
C PHE A 303 19.69 15.22 -7.93
N PHE A 304 19.08 15.84 -8.95
CA PHE A 304 17.99 15.24 -9.75
C PHE A 304 18.40 14.82 -11.17
N PRO A 305 19.39 13.93 -11.36
CA PRO A 305 19.80 13.49 -12.69
C PRO A 305 18.73 12.67 -13.40
N GLU A 306 17.76 12.08 -12.68
CA GLU A 306 16.65 11.29 -13.23
C GLU A 306 15.83 12.09 -14.23
N CYS A 307 15.65 13.38 -13.96
CA CYS A 307 14.88 14.28 -14.81
C CYS A 307 15.49 14.54 -16.20
N ARG A 308 16.73 14.11 -16.42
CA ARG A 308 17.45 14.28 -17.71
C ARG A 308 17.76 12.96 -18.41
N LYS A 309 17.58 11.83 -17.73
CA LYS A 309 17.83 10.51 -18.33
C LYS A 309 16.65 10.13 -19.24
N GLN A 310 16.98 9.44 -20.32
CA GLN A 310 15.95 8.79 -21.13
C GLN A 310 15.42 7.58 -20.38
N LEU A 311 14.10 7.39 -20.46
CA LEU A 311 13.42 6.24 -19.86
C LEU A 311 13.64 5.02 -20.74
N TYR A 312 13.99 3.90 -20.12
CA TYR A 312 14.03 2.61 -20.78
C TYR A 312 13.19 1.64 -19.98
N SER A 313 12.30 0.90 -20.65
CA SER A 313 11.66 -0.23 -19.99
C SER A 313 12.73 -1.30 -19.76
N VAL A 314 12.90 -1.73 -18.51
CA VAL A 314 13.88 -2.77 -18.13
C VAL A 314 13.43 -4.17 -18.59
N ILE A 315 12.23 -4.30 -19.17
CA ILE A 315 11.63 -5.58 -19.51
C ILE A 315 11.90 -5.96 -20.96
N ASP A 316 12.36 -7.20 -21.14
CA ASP A 316 12.57 -7.81 -22.44
C ASP A 316 11.28 -7.89 -23.27
N ARG A 317 11.41 -7.55 -24.55
CA ARG A 317 10.30 -7.45 -25.50
C ARG A 317 9.61 -8.78 -25.83
N GLU A 318 10.10 -9.90 -25.29
CA GLU A 318 9.71 -11.26 -25.68
C GLU A 318 8.41 -11.77 -25.01
N SER A 319 7.78 -11.00 -24.14
CA SER A 319 6.62 -11.45 -23.34
C SER A 319 5.26 -10.84 -23.70
N PHE A 320 5.13 -10.18 -24.87
CA PHE A 320 3.88 -9.54 -25.26
C PHE A 320 2.96 -10.50 -26.00
N ASN A 321 1.70 -10.55 -25.55
CA ASN A 321 0.65 -11.29 -26.23
C ASN A 321 0.05 -10.43 -27.34
N ASP A 322 -0.54 -11.05 -28.37
CA ASP A 322 -1.10 -10.35 -29.51
C ASP A 322 -2.08 -9.23 -29.09
N GLY A 323 -1.81 -8.01 -29.57
CA GLY A 323 -2.63 -6.80 -29.32
C GLY A 323 -2.34 -6.06 -28.00
N GLU A 324 -1.27 -6.43 -27.28
CA GLU A 324 -0.72 -5.66 -26.16
C GLU A 324 0.46 -4.80 -26.65
N VAL A 325 0.48 -3.52 -26.27
CA VAL A 325 1.55 -2.58 -26.66
C VAL A 325 2.18 -1.98 -25.41
N ASN A 326 3.51 -2.07 -25.28
CA ASN A 326 4.22 -1.40 -24.20
C ASN A 326 4.14 0.13 -24.37
N VAL A 327 3.79 0.83 -23.29
CA VAL A 327 3.69 2.29 -23.26
C VAL A 327 4.77 2.81 -22.34
N LEU A 328 5.69 3.60 -22.89
CA LEU A 328 6.68 4.29 -22.08
C LEU A 328 6.01 5.52 -21.41
N PRO A 329 5.94 5.58 -20.08
CA PRO A 329 5.38 6.75 -19.41
C PRO A 329 6.35 7.95 -19.50
N LYS A 330 5.90 9.12 -19.05
CA LYS A 330 6.71 10.34 -18.93
C LYS A 330 7.00 10.63 -17.46
N LEU A 331 8.26 10.90 -17.12
CA LEU A 331 8.63 11.31 -15.76
C LEU A 331 8.14 12.74 -15.50
N LYS A 332 7.48 12.95 -14.35
CA LYS A 332 6.91 14.25 -13.96
C LYS A 332 7.51 14.82 -12.68
N GLU A 333 7.56 14.01 -11.62
CA GLU A 333 8.09 14.43 -10.31
C GLU A 333 9.04 13.38 -9.76
N VAL A 334 9.97 13.83 -8.91
CA VAL A 334 10.90 12.96 -8.19
C VAL A 334 10.87 13.32 -6.70
N VAL A 335 10.82 12.28 -5.87
CA VAL A 335 11.05 12.37 -4.43
C VAL A 335 12.07 11.33 -4.02
N LYS A 336 12.98 11.69 -3.12
CA LYS A 336 14.07 10.80 -2.74
C LYS A 336 14.52 11.01 -1.31
N ALA A 337 15.25 10.02 -0.81
CA ALA A 337 15.88 10.08 0.48
C ALA A 337 17.20 10.84 0.44
N GLY A 338 17.43 11.64 1.48
CA GLY A 338 18.72 12.19 1.85
C GLY A 338 19.02 11.95 3.32
N THR A 339 20.30 11.99 3.67
CA THR A 339 20.78 11.81 5.04
C THR A 339 21.97 12.70 5.35
N ILE A 340 22.26 12.90 6.63
CA ILE A 340 23.55 13.43 7.08
C ILE A 340 24.48 12.24 7.37
N TYR A 341 25.57 12.16 6.62
CA TYR A 341 26.65 11.19 6.77
C TYR A 341 27.84 11.84 7.49
N ASN A 342 28.57 11.09 8.33
CA ASN A 342 29.74 11.57 9.08
C ASN A 342 29.55 12.97 9.71
N SER A 343 28.41 13.16 10.39
CA SER A 343 28.03 14.36 11.15
C SER A 343 27.80 15.67 10.38
N SER A 344 28.21 15.79 9.11
CA SER A 344 28.08 17.06 8.37
C SER A 344 27.93 16.95 6.85
N ASP A 345 28.04 15.75 6.29
CA ASP A 345 27.94 15.56 4.85
C ASP A 345 26.51 15.20 4.45
N ILE A 346 25.88 16.09 3.70
CA ILE A 346 24.57 15.83 3.13
C ILE A 346 24.77 14.90 1.95
N ARG A 347 24.17 13.71 2.02
CA ARG A 347 24.17 12.69 0.97
C ARG A 347 22.76 12.47 0.48
N VAL A 348 22.61 12.34 -0.83
CA VAL A 348 21.31 12.26 -1.50
C VAL A 348 21.34 11.10 -2.48
N SER A 349 20.34 10.21 -2.42
CA SER A 349 20.25 9.09 -3.34
C SER A 349 20.06 9.57 -4.78
N VAL A 350 20.99 9.25 -5.67
CA VAL A 350 20.98 9.63 -7.10
C VAL A 350 21.16 8.45 -8.06
N GLY A 351 21.28 7.23 -7.52
CA GLY A 351 21.56 6.06 -8.34
C GLY A 351 23.01 6.08 -8.84
N SER A 352 23.97 6.27 -7.93
CA SER A 352 25.37 6.43 -8.33
C SER A 352 25.92 5.18 -9.02
N LYS A 353 26.75 5.36 -10.05
CA LYS A 353 27.39 4.25 -10.77
C LYS A 353 28.30 3.42 -9.88
N GLU A 354 28.81 4.01 -8.80
CA GLU A 354 29.61 3.30 -7.80
C GLU A 354 28.74 2.29 -7.05
N ASN A 355 27.62 2.73 -6.46
CA ASN A 355 26.70 1.82 -5.77
C ASN A 355 26.09 0.77 -6.72
N GLN A 356 25.84 1.10 -7.99
CA GLN A 356 25.33 0.13 -8.97
C GLN A 356 26.29 -1.03 -9.28
N LYS A 357 27.61 -0.86 -9.05
CA LYS A 357 28.63 -1.90 -9.27
C LYS A 357 28.93 -2.75 -8.03
N LEU A 358 28.41 -2.33 -6.89
CA LEU A 358 28.68 -2.93 -5.60
C LEU A 358 27.63 -3.98 -5.26
N ASP A 359 28.05 -5.02 -4.53
CA ASP A 359 27.13 -6.00 -3.95
C ASP A 359 26.19 -5.31 -2.95
N GLU A 360 24.97 -5.82 -2.81
CA GLU A 360 23.91 -5.21 -1.98
C GLU A 360 24.40 -4.85 -0.56
N ASP A 361 25.13 -5.76 0.10
CA ASP A 361 25.63 -5.55 1.48
C ASP A 361 26.70 -4.44 1.61
N THR A 362 27.25 -3.96 0.48
CA THR A 362 28.35 -2.98 0.45
C THR A 362 27.94 -1.58 -0.01
N LYS A 363 26.69 -1.42 -0.49
CA LYS A 363 26.16 -0.12 -0.93
C LYS A 363 26.03 0.83 0.26
N ASP A 364 26.49 2.08 0.08
CA ASP A 364 26.55 3.05 1.18
C ASP A 364 26.33 4.49 0.67
N TRP A 365 25.82 5.35 1.56
CA TRP A 365 25.60 6.78 1.35
C TRP A 365 26.86 7.55 1.01
N LYS A 366 28.05 7.05 1.37
CA LYS A 366 29.33 7.69 1.02
C LYS A 366 29.57 7.77 -0.50
N HIS A 367 28.96 6.87 -1.26
CA HIS A 367 29.05 6.78 -2.72
C HIS A 367 27.93 7.56 -3.44
N GLU A 368 27.01 8.16 -2.68
CA GLU A 368 25.94 8.99 -3.23
C GLU A 368 26.35 10.46 -3.33
N GLU A 369 25.58 11.24 -4.09
CA GLU A 369 25.89 12.64 -4.37
C GLU A 369 25.94 13.47 -3.08
N LYS A 370 26.93 14.36 -2.99
CA LYS A 370 27.23 15.16 -1.79
C LYS A 370 27.04 16.63 -2.05
N GLU A 371 26.40 17.39 -1.15
CA GLU A 371 26.51 18.86 -1.21
C GLU A 371 27.91 19.29 -0.78
N GLU A 372 28.59 20.12 -1.56
CA GLU A 372 29.93 20.61 -1.22
C GLU A 372 29.87 22.05 -0.72
N ASN A 373 28.91 22.83 -1.21
CA ASN A 373 28.77 24.23 -0.83
C ASN A 373 28.21 24.37 0.60
N ARG A 374 28.97 25.04 1.47
CA ARG A 374 28.64 25.21 2.89
C ARG A 374 27.31 25.94 3.13
N GLU A 375 26.99 26.97 2.34
CA GLU A 375 25.75 27.72 2.49
C GLU A 375 24.54 26.88 2.08
N LYS A 376 24.65 26.15 0.97
CA LYS A 376 23.61 25.21 0.52
C LYS A 376 23.42 24.09 1.55
N LYS A 377 24.50 23.53 2.09
CA LYS A 377 24.42 22.56 3.19
C LYS A 377 23.60 23.10 4.36
N GLN A 378 23.92 24.31 4.82
CA GLN A 378 23.24 24.90 5.96
C GLN A 378 21.75 25.13 5.66
N LYS A 379 21.41 25.58 4.45
CA LYS A 379 20.00 25.73 4.02
C LYS A 379 19.24 24.40 4.06
N ILE A 380 19.82 23.32 3.55
CA ILE A 380 19.21 21.99 3.57
C ILE A 380 19.03 21.51 5.02
N ILE A 381 20.06 21.62 5.86
CA ILE A 381 19.99 21.20 7.27
C ILE A 381 18.91 21.96 8.03
N THR A 382 18.82 23.27 7.83
CA THR A 382 17.77 24.10 8.45
C THR A 382 16.38 23.66 7.99
N ALA A 383 16.18 23.42 6.69
CA ALA A 383 14.93 22.93 6.15
C ALA A 383 14.56 21.53 6.68
N TRP A 384 15.54 20.63 6.85
CA TRP A 384 15.31 19.32 7.44
C TRP A 384 14.94 19.38 8.93
N LYS A 385 15.57 20.26 9.71
CA LYS A 385 15.21 20.47 11.13
C LYS A 385 13.81 21.05 11.30
N ASP A 386 13.38 21.93 10.40
CA ASP A 386 12.07 22.58 10.45
C ASP A 386 10.96 21.68 9.88
N LYS A 387 11.16 21.21 8.65
CA LYS A 387 10.12 20.58 7.81
C LYS A 387 10.36 19.10 7.53
N GLY A 388 11.56 18.57 7.78
CA GLY A 388 11.95 17.19 7.43
C GLY A 388 12.16 16.96 5.93
N ILE A 389 12.10 18.01 5.11
CA ILE A 389 12.22 17.93 3.65
C ILE A 389 12.82 19.22 3.08
N HIS A 390 13.57 19.10 1.98
CA HIS A 390 14.06 20.21 1.18
C HIS A 390 13.96 19.87 -0.31
N GLU A 391 13.19 20.63 -1.08
CA GLU A 391 13.05 20.48 -2.55
C GLU A 391 12.77 19.03 -3.04
N GLY A 392 11.98 18.24 -2.30
CA GLY A 392 11.71 16.84 -2.65
C GLY A 392 12.75 15.83 -2.13
N ILE A 393 13.74 16.29 -1.37
CA ILE A 393 14.71 15.45 -0.66
C ILE A 393 14.27 15.33 0.81
N ILE A 394 13.79 14.15 1.17
CA ILE A 394 13.29 13.84 2.50
C ILE A 394 14.44 13.41 3.41
N ASP A 395 14.52 13.98 4.60
CA ASP A 395 15.48 13.58 5.61
C ASP A 395 15.08 12.26 6.26
N VAL A 396 15.72 11.18 5.84
CA VAL A 396 15.48 9.84 6.41
C VAL A 396 16.20 9.62 7.75
N SER A 397 17.07 10.55 8.16
CA SER A 397 17.71 10.57 9.48
C SER A 397 16.90 11.32 10.53
N CYS A 398 15.79 11.94 10.13
CA CYS A 398 14.78 12.51 11.03
C CYS A 398 15.31 13.56 12.00
N LYS A 399 16.16 14.46 11.53
CA LYS A 399 16.80 15.54 12.32
C LYS A 399 15.82 16.51 12.96
N LYS A 400 14.60 16.62 12.43
CA LYS A 400 13.48 17.34 13.07
C LYS A 400 13.21 16.88 14.51
N PHE A 401 13.53 15.62 14.83
CA PHE A 401 13.36 15.04 16.16
C PHE A 401 14.67 14.88 16.93
N GLU A 402 15.80 15.41 16.43
CA GLU A 402 17.06 15.38 17.16
C GLU A 402 16.99 16.36 18.35
N PRO A 403 17.35 15.95 19.58
CA PRO A 403 17.35 16.84 20.73
C PRO A 403 18.30 18.02 20.47
N THR A 404 17.78 19.24 20.43
CA THR A 404 18.58 20.45 20.34
C THR A 404 19.48 20.54 21.55
N SER A 405 20.80 20.63 21.33
CA SER A 405 21.89 20.69 22.31
C SER A 405 21.85 21.95 23.19
N SER A 406 20.78 22.10 23.96
CA SER A 406 20.67 23.01 25.09
C SER A 406 21.19 22.28 26.33
N LEU A 407 21.99 22.94 27.17
CA LEU A 407 22.47 22.40 28.45
C LEU A 407 21.32 21.89 29.36
N TRP A 408 20.08 22.36 29.13
CA TRP A 408 18.88 21.91 29.84
C TRP A 408 18.23 20.64 29.26
N SER A 409 18.52 20.25 28.01
CA SER A 409 17.97 19.03 27.39
C SER A 409 18.71 17.75 27.77
N PHE A 410 19.87 17.86 28.41
CA PHE A 410 20.62 16.71 28.96
C PHE A 410 19.94 16.14 30.22
N ILE A 411 19.32 17.00 31.04
CA ILE A 411 18.66 16.60 32.29
C ILE A 411 17.26 16.01 32.00
N THR A 412 16.64 16.42 30.89
CA THR A 412 15.40 15.83 30.35
C THR A 412 15.70 15.08 29.06
N LEU A 413 16.49 14.01 29.15
CA LEU A 413 16.64 13.05 28.06
C LEU A 413 15.29 12.35 27.85
N ASP A 414 14.39 13.03 27.13
CA ASP A 414 13.02 12.60 26.95
C ASP A 414 13.03 11.37 26.04
N TRP A 415 12.82 10.21 26.65
CA TRP A 415 12.66 8.93 25.95
C TRP A 415 11.60 9.02 24.84
N ALA A 416 10.65 9.97 24.93
CA ALA A 416 9.68 10.23 23.88
C ALA A 416 10.31 10.82 22.60
N THR A 417 11.35 11.65 22.72
CA THR A 417 12.05 12.27 21.57
C THR A 417 12.87 11.23 20.79
N ILE A 418 13.59 10.37 21.52
CA ILE A 418 14.30 9.23 20.92
C ILE A 418 13.33 8.23 20.27
N GLY A 419 12.16 8.01 20.88
CA GLY A 419 11.09 7.19 20.29
C GLY A 419 10.56 7.76 18.98
N LYS A 420 10.32 9.08 18.92
CA LYS A 420 9.86 9.80 17.73
C LYS A 420 10.85 9.72 16.57
N GLN A 421 12.14 9.94 16.83
CA GLN A 421 13.17 9.83 15.78
C GLN A 421 13.22 8.42 15.20
N LYS A 422 13.28 7.38 16.05
CA LYS A 422 13.33 5.99 15.58
C LYS A 422 12.05 5.56 14.84
N GLY A 423 10.89 6.07 15.26
CA GLY A 423 9.62 5.84 14.56
C GLY A 423 9.58 6.50 13.18
N CYS A 424 10.11 7.71 13.08
CA CYS A 424 10.27 8.44 11.83
C CYS A 424 11.21 7.70 10.86
N GLU A 425 12.40 7.33 11.32
CA GLU A 425 13.39 6.58 10.53
C GLU A 425 12.80 5.24 10.05
N PHE A 426 12.00 4.61 10.90
CA PHE A 426 11.33 3.37 10.56
C PHE A 426 10.34 3.54 9.40
N ILE A 427 9.45 4.54 9.44
CA ILE A 427 8.50 4.78 8.36
C ILE A 427 9.21 5.17 7.07
N TRP A 428 10.22 6.03 7.14
CA TRP A 428 10.96 6.37 5.92
C TRP A 428 11.65 5.18 5.30
N LYS A 429 12.08 4.21 6.11
CA LYS A 429 12.64 2.97 5.60
C LYS A 429 11.57 2.02 5.01
N LEU A 430 10.29 2.19 5.35
CA LEU A 430 9.19 1.50 4.66
C LEU A 430 8.90 2.13 3.29
N ILE A 431 8.82 3.47 3.24
CA ILE A 431 8.54 4.21 2.00
C ILE A 431 9.73 4.10 1.03
N PHE A 432 10.93 4.41 1.50
CA PHE A 432 12.20 4.27 0.78
C PHE A 432 12.88 2.95 1.16
N SER A 433 12.19 1.85 0.87
CA SER A 433 12.71 0.50 1.05
C SER A 433 13.79 0.16 0.02
N GLY A 434 14.59 -0.88 0.29
CA GLY A 434 15.72 -1.28 -0.56
C GLY A 434 17.02 -0.53 -0.28
N GLU A 435 17.91 -0.66 -1.26
CA GLU A 435 19.29 -0.19 -1.24
C GLU A 435 19.41 1.33 -1.37
N VAL A 436 20.55 1.88 -0.95
CA VAL A 436 20.77 3.32 -0.85
C VAL A 436 20.59 4.05 -2.18
N ASP A 437 21.01 3.45 -3.27
CA ASP A 437 20.92 3.97 -4.65
C ASP A 437 19.51 3.88 -5.26
N ASP A 438 18.60 3.13 -4.61
CA ASP A 438 17.21 2.91 -5.03
C ASP A 438 16.19 3.59 -4.11
N LYS A 439 16.63 4.51 -3.23
CA LYS A 439 15.74 5.30 -2.37
C LYS A 439 15.13 6.50 -3.09
N ARG A 440 14.61 6.26 -4.30
CA ARG A 440 14.11 7.28 -5.22
C ARG A 440 12.78 6.82 -5.82
N LEU A 441 11.76 7.64 -5.64
CA LEU A 441 10.43 7.41 -6.17
C LEU A 441 10.13 8.46 -7.23
N CYS A 442 9.59 7.99 -8.35
CA CYS A 442 9.33 8.77 -9.53
C CYS A 442 7.82 8.74 -9.83
N LEU A 443 7.25 9.92 -10.10
CA LEU A 443 5.88 10.05 -10.59
C LEU A 443 5.91 9.97 -12.10
N PHE A 444 5.25 8.95 -12.63
CA PHE A 444 5.14 8.69 -14.05
C PHE A 444 3.74 9.05 -14.53
N GLU A 445 3.66 9.65 -15.71
CA GLU A 445 2.42 9.95 -16.42
C GLU A 445 2.31 9.07 -17.66
N ILE A 446 1.22 8.32 -17.79
CA ILE A 446 0.92 7.47 -18.94
C ILE A 446 0.33 8.34 -20.06
N PRO A 447 0.99 8.45 -21.23
CA PRO A 447 0.46 9.21 -22.35
C PRO A 447 -0.90 8.69 -22.81
N ALA A 448 -1.83 9.61 -23.10
CA ALA A 448 -3.19 9.36 -23.61
C ALA A 448 -4.13 8.55 -22.68
N ALA A 449 -3.66 8.04 -21.54
CA ALA A 449 -4.52 7.41 -20.55
C ALA A 449 -5.39 8.45 -19.83
N LYS A 450 -6.61 8.06 -19.48
CA LYS A 450 -7.50 8.79 -18.56
C LYS A 450 -7.66 8.08 -17.22
N HIS A 451 -7.45 6.77 -17.25
CA HIS A 451 -7.54 5.84 -16.14
C HIS A 451 -6.58 4.69 -16.42
N TYR A 452 -6.18 4.00 -15.37
CA TYR A 452 -5.43 2.74 -15.49
C TYR A 452 -5.90 1.74 -14.46
N LEU A 453 -5.61 0.49 -14.72
CA LEU A 453 -5.64 -0.56 -13.71
C LEU A 453 -4.20 -0.85 -13.28
N ARG A 454 -3.97 -1.00 -11.98
CA ARG A 454 -2.68 -1.44 -11.45
C ARG A 454 -2.82 -2.73 -10.68
N GLU A 455 -1.90 -3.63 -10.96
CA GLU A 455 -1.70 -4.86 -10.21
C GLU A 455 -0.70 -4.64 -9.09
N TYR A 456 -1.01 -5.22 -7.95
CA TYR A 456 -0.18 -5.25 -6.78
C TYR A 456 0.09 -6.69 -6.41
N GLN A 457 1.33 -7.00 -6.04
CA GLN A 457 1.70 -8.26 -5.44
C GLN A 457 2.21 -8.00 -4.03
N ILE A 458 1.48 -8.52 -3.04
CA ILE A 458 1.92 -8.57 -1.66
C ILE A 458 2.19 -10.04 -1.35
N THR A 459 3.46 -10.46 -1.46
CA THR A 459 3.95 -11.82 -1.18
C THR A 459 3.17 -12.93 -1.92
N PHE A 460 2.04 -13.39 -1.37
CA PHE A 460 1.17 -14.47 -1.85
C PHE A 460 -0.21 -13.97 -2.35
N PHE A 461 -0.56 -12.71 -2.10
CA PHE A 461 -1.82 -12.10 -2.53
C PHE A 461 -1.57 -11.12 -3.67
N SER A 462 -2.25 -11.33 -4.79
CA SER A 462 -2.30 -10.37 -5.88
C SER A 462 -3.67 -9.71 -5.90
N TYR A 463 -3.70 -8.39 -5.95
CA TYR A 463 -4.93 -7.64 -6.18
C TYR A 463 -4.72 -6.58 -7.24
N SER A 464 -5.80 -6.21 -7.89
CA SER A 464 -5.81 -5.13 -8.86
C SER A 464 -6.75 -4.02 -8.40
N ASN A 465 -6.40 -2.78 -8.70
CA ASN A 465 -7.27 -1.64 -8.44
C ASN A 465 -7.31 -0.68 -9.63
N TRP A 466 -8.45 -0.03 -9.79
CA TRP A 466 -8.72 0.96 -10.83
C TRP A 466 -8.44 2.37 -10.31
N TYR A 467 -7.80 3.20 -11.14
CA TYR A 467 -7.43 4.58 -10.80
C TYR A 467 -7.96 5.57 -11.83
N LYS A 468 -8.63 6.63 -11.38
CA LYS A 468 -9.17 7.72 -12.22
C LYS A 468 -8.16 8.84 -12.50
N ASN A 469 -6.93 8.46 -12.81
CA ASN A 469 -5.95 9.40 -13.31
C ASN A 469 -5.01 8.66 -14.25
N ASN A 470 -4.05 9.39 -14.79
CA ASN A 470 -3.05 8.87 -15.70
C ASN A 470 -1.65 8.85 -15.08
N LYS A 471 -1.56 8.93 -13.75
CA LYS A 471 -0.30 9.09 -13.05
C LYS A 471 -0.10 8.01 -11.98
N PHE A 472 1.12 7.56 -11.79
CA PHE A 472 1.43 6.56 -10.78
C PHE A 472 2.85 6.76 -10.26
N TRP A 473 3.04 6.40 -8.99
CA TRP A 473 4.37 6.37 -8.39
C TRP A 473 4.97 4.97 -8.50
N ALA A 474 6.25 4.92 -8.85
CA ALA A 474 7.07 3.73 -8.96
C ALA A 474 8.52 4.06 -8.55
N ARG A 475 9.36 3.04 -8.36
CA ARG A 475 10.79 3.30 -8.12
C ARG A 475 11.42 3.81 -9.41
N CYS A 476 12.33 4.76 -9.30
CA CYS A 476 12.99 5.33 -10.48
C CYS A 476 13.78 4.25 -11.25
N SER A 477 14.39 3.30 -10.53
CA SER A 477 15.17 2.18 -11.09
C SER A 477 14.39 1.27 -12.03
N GLU A 478 13.07 1.13 -11.86
CA GLU A 478 12.20 0.29 -12.70
C GLU A 478 12.14 0.80 -14.16
N TYR A 479 12.56 2.04 -14.38
CA TYR A 479 12.64 2.69 -15.69
C TYR A 479 14.09 3.07 -16.09
N GLY A 480 15.08 2.43 -15.46
CA GLY A 480 16.50 2.63 -15.77
C GLY A 480 17.08 3.99 -15.33
N LEU A 481 16.43 4.68 -14.38
CA LEU A 481 16.83 6.00 -13.90
C LEU A 481 17.77 5.98 -12.70
#